data_AF-A0A3L9I440-F1
#
_entry.id   AF-A0A3L9I440-F1
#
_cell.length_a   1.000
_cell.length_b   1.000
_cell.length_c   1.000
_cell.angle_alpha   90.00
_cell.angle_beta   90.00
_cell.angle_gamma   90.00
#
_symmetry.space_group_name_H-M   'P 1'
#
loop_
_entity.id
_entity.type
_entity.pdbx_description
1 polymer ?
#
loop_
_entity_poly.entity_id
_entity_poly.type
_entity_poly.pdbx_seq_one_letter_code
_entity_poly.pdbx_strand_id
1 'polypeptide(L)'
;DDFTRYSKDLADEGTRCFIDADNMRAVSVLNLGTIDEPGHADNTATLKLKKTAPFSALLSVNGERNSQKSLAEWIEDWADYLVGFDANGDAIQATKAAAAIRKITIEANQTADFEDNDFSGKRSLMESVEAKTKDIMPVAFEFKCVPFEGLKERPFKLRLSIITGDRPVLVLRIIQLEAVQEEMANEFRDLLVEKFKDSKVETFIGTFTA
;
A
#
# COMPACT_ATOMS: atom_id res chain seq x y z
N ASP A 1 3.98 15.10 -15.11
CA ASP A 1 3.71 16.16 -16.11
C ASP A 1 4.49 15.97 -17.41
N ASP A 2 5.75 15.56 -17.33
CA ASP A 2 6.59 15.40 -18.53
C ASP A 2 6.03 14.43 -19.56
N PHE A 3 5.52 13.27 -19.11
CA PHE A 3 4.86 12.30 -20.00
C PHE A 3 3.70 12.92 -20.78
N THR A 4 2.79 13.61 -20.08
CA THR A 4 1.61 14.22 -20.72
C THR A 4 1.99 15.38 -21.63
N ARG A 5 3.03 16.17 -21.28
CA ARG A 5 3.56 17.23 -22.14
C ARG A 5 4.15 16.64 -23.42
N TYR A 6 5.04 15.67 -23.29
CA TYR A 6 5.67 14.98 -24.42
C TYR A 6 4.64 14.36 -25.38
N SER A 7 3.66 13.63 -24.84
CA SER A 7 2.62 13.01 -25.67
C SER A 7 1.73 14.05 -26.37
N LYS A 8 1.45 15.19 -25.74
CA LYS A 8 0.67 16.28 -26.37
C LYS A 8 1.43 16.99 -27.48
N ASP A 9 2.70 17.28 -27.24
CA ASP A 9 3.56 18.00 -28.20
C ASP A 9 3.73 17.22 -29.51
N LEU A 10 3.64 15.90 -29.44
CA LEU A 10 3.74 14.98 -30.58
C LEU A 10 2.40 14.39 -31.01
N ALA A 11 1.27 14.85 -30.45
CA ALA A 11 -0.02 14.28 -30.75
C ALA A 11 -0.50 14.72 -32.14
N ASP A 12 -0.84 13.75 -32.97
CA ASP A 12 -1.58 13.94 -34.21
C ASP A 12 -2.76 12.97 -34.34
N GLU A 13 -3.50 13.06 -35.44
CA GLU A 13 -4.61 12.14 -35.74
C GLU A 13 -4.18 10.67 -35.61
N GLY A 14 -4.98 9.88 -34.89
CA GLY A 14 -4.65 8.49 -34.57
C GLY A 14 -3.77 8.29 -33.34
N THR A 15 -3.32 9.35 -32.64
CA THR A 15 -2.58 9.19 -31.38
C THR A 15 -3.47 8.62 -30.28
N ARG A 16 -3.06 7.50 -29.69
CA ARG A 16 -3.81 6.82 -28.62
C ARG A 16 -2.95 6.59 -27.39
N CYS A 17 -3.55 6.72 -26.21
CA CYS A 17 -2.93 6.41 -24.94
C CYS A 17 -3.70 5.29 -24.22
N PHE A 18 -3.03 4.18 -23.95
CA PHE A 18 -3.58 3.03 -23.24
C PHE A 18 -3.15 3.09 -21.78
N ILE A 19 -4.12 3.03 -20.85
CA ILE A 19 -3.91 3.15 -19.41
C ILE A 19 -4.21 1.80 -18.75
N ASP A 20 -3.16 1.20 -18.19
CA ASP A 20 -3.20 0.03 -17.33
C ASP A 20 -3.08 0.51 -15.87
N ALA A 21 -4.24 0.77 -15.28
CA ALA A 21 -4.34 1.40 -13.97
C ALA A 21 -3.88 0.44 -12.84
N ASP A 22 -4.12 -0.86 -13.00
CA ASP A 22 -3.71 -1.90 -12.05
C ASP A 22 -2.18 -1.97 -11.92
N ASN A 23 -1.47 -1.79 -13.03
CA ASN A 23 0.00 -1.77 -13.05
C ASN A 23 0.60 -0.35 -12.94
N MET A 24 -0.21 0.67 -12.71
CA MET A 24 0.20 2.09 -12.67
C MET A 24 1.03 2.48 -13.90
N ARG A 25 0.59 2.04 -15.09
CA ARG A 25 1.30 2.18 -16.35
C ARG A 25 0.40 2.81 -17.40
N ALA A 26 0.97 3.68 -18.24
CA ALA A 26 0.32 4.16 -19.44
C ALA A 26 1.29 4.14 -20.62
N VAL A 27 0.77 3.89 -21.82
CA VAL A 27 1.55 3.87 -23.07
C VAL A 27 0.83 4.72 -24.10
N SER A 28 1.45 5.81 -24.54
CA SER A 28 1.02 6.56 -25.72
C SER A 28 1.69 5.99 -26.96
N VAL A 29 0.89 5.65 -27.98
CA VAL A 29 1.36 5.33 -29.33
C VAL A 29 1.09 6.55 -30.20
N LEU A 30 2.18 7.20 -30.63
CA LEU A 30 2.13 8.52 -31.25
C LEU A 30 1.93 8.45 -32.78
N ASN A 31 2.26 7.31 -33.40
CA ASN A 31 2.17 7.09 -34.84
C ASN A 31 1.35 5.84 -35.19
N LEU A 32 0.22 5.64 -34.50
CA LEU A 32 -0.67 4.51 -34.75
C LEU A 32 -1.43 4.65 -36.09
N GLY A 33 -1.73 5.88 -36.51
CA GLY A 33 -2.53 6.16 -37.71
C GLY A 33 -4.01 5.84 -37.55
N THR A 34 -4.72 5.70 -38.67
CA THR A 34 -6.16 5.40 -38.72
C THR A 34 -6.42 4.00 -39.28
N ILE A 35 -7.69 3.60 -39.35
CA ILE A 35 -8.06 2.32 -39.97
C ILE A 35 -7.75 2.32 -41.47
N ASP A 36 -7.98 3.45 -42.14
CA ASP A 36 -7.78 3.61 -43.58
C ASP A 36 -6.30 3.86 -43.93
N GLU A 37 -5.56 4.53 -43.04
CA GLU A 37 -4.14 4.83 -43.17
C GLU A 37 -3.38 4.41 -41.91
N PRO A 38 -3.07 3.10 -41.76
CA PRO A 38 -2.37 2.60 -40.58
C PRO A 38 -0.92 3.11 -40.52
N GLY A 39 -0.50 3.51 -39.32
CA GLY A 39 0.86 3.91 -39.02
C GLY A 39 1.73 2.74 -38.54
N HIS A 40 2.99 3.03 -38.22
CA HIS A 40 3.97 2.01 -37.81
C HIS A 40 3.80 1.55 -36.36
N ALA A 41 3.13 2.34 -35.51
CA ALA A 41 2.90 2.03 -34.10
C ALA A 41 4.16 1.76 -33.26
N ASP A 42 5.33 2.21 -33.71
CA ASP A 42 6.63 2.00 -33.05
C ASP A 42 7.12 3.22 -32.26
N ASN A 43 6.58 4.42 -32.53
CA ASN A 43 6.86 5.62 -31.76
C ASN A 43 5.97 5.64 -30.51
N THR A 44 6.53 5.21 -29.39
CA THR A 44 5.80 5.08 -28.13
C THR A 44 6.44 5.85 -26.98
N ALA A 45 5.59 6.40 -26.11
CA ALA A 45 5.98 6.94 -24.82
C ALA A 45 5.39 6.05 -23.73
N THR A 46 6.19 5.64 -22.75
CA THR A 46 5.71 4.84 -21.62
C THR A 46 5.87 5.60 -20.31
N LEU A 47 4.77 5.71 -19.56
CA LEU A 47 4.77 6.11 -18.16
C LEU A 47 4.59 4.87 -17.29
N LYS A 48 5.42 4.74 -16.26
CA LYS A 48 5.21 3.77 -15.17
C LYS A 48 5.48 4.48 -13.86
N LEU A 49 4.49 4.59 -12.99
CA LEU A 49 4.70 5.24 -11.71
C LEU A 49 5.64 4.41 -10.83
N LYS A 50 6.59 5.11 -10.21
CA LYS A 50 7.51 4.52 -9.25
C LYS A 50 6.87 4.53 -7.87
N LYS A 51 6.91 3.37 -7.19
CA LYS A 51 6.54 3.28 -5.78
C LYS A 51 7.52 4.11 -4.96
N THR A 52 7.01 4.86 -3.98
CA THR A 52 7.86 5.59 -3.04
C THR A 52 8.54 4.62 -2.06
N ALA A 53 9.63 5.05 -1.43
CA ALA A 53 10.32 4.23 -0.43
C ALA A 53 9.41 3.85 0.76
N PRO A 54 8.61 4.78 1.36
CA PRO A 54 7.70 4.43 2.45
C PRO A 54 6.66 3.39 2.05
N PHE A 55 6.08 3.50 0.86
CA PHE A 55 5.06 2.56 0.41
C PHE A 55 5.64 1.18 0.08
N SER A 56 6.83 1.13 -0.53
CA SER A 56 7.56 -0.12 -0.70
C SER A 56 7.86 -0.81 0.63
N ALA A 57 8.26 -0.06 1.66
CA ALA A 57 8.50 -0.61 2.99
C ALA A 57 7.22 -1.11 3.65
N LEU A 58 6.13 -0.35 3.55
CA LEU A 58 4.80 -0.76 4.03
C LEU A 58 4.33 -2.07 3.39
N LEU A 59 4.48 -2.22 2.07
CA LEU A 59 4.14 -3.47 1.37
C LEU A 59 5.04 -4.63 1.81
N SER A 60 6.33 -4.38 2.05
CA SER A 60 7.26 -5.43 2.48
C SER A 60 6.99 -5.98 3.87
N VAL A 61 6.39 -5.20 4.78
CA VAL A 61 6.06 -5.70 6.13
C VAL A 61 4.68 -6.35 6.19
N ASN A 62 3.83 -6.14 5.17
CA ASN A 62 2.46 -6.62 5.14
C ASN A 62 2.39 -8.15 5.05
N GLY A 63 1.89 -8.78 6.10
CA GLY A 63 1.75 -10.24 6.21
C GLY A 63 3.03 -10.96 6.63
N GLU A 64 4.15 -10.25 6.77
CA GLU A 64 5.43 -10.83 7.17
C GLU A 64 5.45 -11.25 8.64
N ARG A 65 6.12 -12.39 8.87
CA ARG A 65 6.33 -12.94 10.22
C ARG A 65 7.57 -12.32 10.83
N ASN A 66 7.37 -11.36 11.72
CA ASN A 66 8.45 -10.62 12.35
C ASN A 66 8.73 -11.10 13.77
N SER A 67 10.00 -11.05 14.17
CA SER A 67 10.35 -11.06 15.59
C SER A 67 10.04 -9.70 16.22
N GLN A 68 9.95 -9.64 17.55
CA GLN A 68 9.82 -8.38 18.29
C GLN A 68 10.89 -7.37 17.93
N LYS A 69 12.15 -7.82 17.83
CA LYS A 69 13.28 -6.97 17.49
C LYS A 69 13.10 -6.37 16.09
N SER A 70 12.85 -7.23 15.10
CA SER A 70 12.67 -6.83 13.69
C SER A 70 11.52 -5.84 13.52
N LEU A 71 10.37 -6.12 14.14
CA LEU A 71 9.22 -5.24 14.02
C LEU A 71 9.42 -3.91 14.75
N ALA A 72 10.06 -3.92 15.93
CA ALA A 72 10.33 -2.69 16.66
C ALA A 72 11.35 -1.79 15.94
N GLU A 73 12.39 -2.37 15.34
CA GLU A 73 13.34 -1.64 14.48
C GLU A 73 12.62 -1.03 13.26
N TRP A 74 11.77 -1.81 12.58
CA TRP A 74 10.99 -1.29 11.46
C TRP A 74 10.06 -0.13 11.87
N ILE A 75 9.40 -0.20 13.03
CA ILE A 75 8.55 0.90 13.52
C ILE A 75 9.37 2.15 13.79
N GLU A 76 10.61 2.01 14.29
CA GLU A 76 11.50 3.14 14.54
C GLU A 76 12.01 3.78 13.25
N ASP A 77 12.40 2.96 12.27
CA ASP A 77 12.87 3.42 10.96
C ASP A 77 11.80 4.23 10.21
N TRP A 78 10.52 3.91 10.43
CA TRP A 78 9.38 4.57 9.79
C TRP A 78 8.52 5.39 10.75
N ALA A 79 9.06 5.80 11.89
CA ALA A 79 8.32 6.47 12.96
C ALA A 79 7.60 7.75 12.50
N ASP A 80 8.18 8.49 11.55
CA ASP A 80 7.59 9.73 11.01
C ASP A 80 6.30 9.49 10.20
N TYR A 81 6.09 8.26 9.72
CA TYR A 81 4.94 7.87 8.92
C TYR A 81 3.89 7.11 9.76
N LEU A 82 4.19 6.79 11.02
CA LEU A 82 3.46 5.82 11.83
C LEU A 82 2.85 6.43 13.09
N VAL A 83 1.59 6.06 13.34
CA VAL A 83 0.93 6.25 14.63
C VAL A 83 0.35 4.90 15.07
N GLY A 84 0.64 4.48 16.29
CA GLY A 84 0.03 3.30 16.90
C GLY A 84 -1.28 3.64 17.60
N PHE A 85 -2.12 2.66 17.84
CA PHE A 85 -3.37 2.81 18.58
C PHE A 85 -3.56 1.65 19.55
N ASP A 86 -4.04 1.92 20.74
CA ASP A 86 -4.37 0.90 21.74
C ASP A 86 -5.77 0.31 21.55
N ALA A 87 -6.17 -0.62 22.43
CA ALA A 87 -7.49 -1.27 22.39
C ALA A 87 -8.68 -0.29 22.55
N ASN A 88 -8.47 0.88 23.16
CA ASN A 88 -9.49 1.92 23.32
C ASN A 88 -9.52 2.88 22.11
N GLY A 89 -8.53 2.79 21.22
CA GLY A 89 -8.34 3.70 20.09
C GLY A 89 -7.52 4.93 20.43
N ASP A 90 -6.86 4.97 21.60
CA ASP A 90 -6.00 6.07 21.99
C ASP A 90 -4.67 6.01 21.22
N ALA A 91 -4.22 7.17 20.74
CA ALA A 91 -3.01 7.27 19.92
C ALA A 91 -1.72 7.03 20.74
N ILE A 92 -0.85 6.19 20.20
CA ILE A 92 0.46 5.84 20.73
C ILE A 92 1.52 6.34 19.75
N GLN A 93 2.46 7.14 20.23
CA GLN A 93 3.63 7.54 19.44
C GLN A 93 4.42 6.31 18.98
N ALA A 94 4.90 6.29 17.73
CA ALA A 94 5.62 5.15 17.14
C ALA A 94 6.77 4.63 18.03
N THR A 95 7.57 5.52 18.61
CA THR A 95 8.69 5.13 19.51
C THR A 95 8.20 4.42 20.78
N LYS A 96 7.07 4.85 21.36
CA LYS A 96 6.44 4.17 22.49
C LYS A 96 5.87 2.82 22.08
N ALA A 97 5.24 2.74 20.91
CA ALA A 97 4.74 1.49 20.35
C ALA A 97 5.88 0.48 20.10
N ALA A 98 7.01 0.92 19.55
CA ALA A 98 8.20 0.09 19.36
C ALA A 98 8.76 -0.42 20.70
N ALA A 99 8.83 0.45 21.72
CA ALA A 99 9.24 0.06 23.07
C ALA A 99 8.29 -0.97 23.70
N ALA A 100 6.97 -0.79 23.53
CA ALA A 100 5.96 -1.75 24.01
C ALA A 100 6.13 -3.12 23.33
N ILE A 101 6.34 -3.16 22.01
CA ILE A 101 6.59 -4.41 21.27
C ILE A 101 7.81 -5.15 21.79
N ARG A 102 8.90 -4.46 22.13
CA ARG A 102 10.11 -5.09 22.69
C ARG A 102 9.88 -5.72 24.07
N LYS A 103 8.91 -5.23 24.82
CA LYS A 103 8.60 -5.70 26.18
C LYS A 103 7.58 -6.82 26.23
N ILE A 104 6.97 -7.22 25.09
CA ILE A 104 6.02 -8.34 25.09
C ILE A 104 6.71 -9.60 25.62
N THR A 105 6.30 -10.07 26.79
CA THR A 105 6.71 -11.36 27.34
C THR A 105 5.55 -12.31 27.23
N ILE A 106 5.66 -13.33 26.37
CA ILE A 106 4.67 -14.40 26.32
C ILE A 106 5.07 -15.46 27.35
N GLU A 107 4.46 -15.44 28.52
CA GLU A 107 4.37 -16.66 29.34
C GLU A 107 3.34 -17.57 28.67
N ALA A 108 3.82 -18.70 28.15
CA ALA A 108 3.02 -19.67 27.44
C ALA A 108 1.96 -20.29 28.36
N ASN A 109 0.69 -19.91 28.18
CA ASN A 109 -0.41 -20.77 28.59
C ASN A 109 -0.55 -21.87 27.52
N GLN A 110 0.02 -23.05 27.80
CA GLN A 110 -0.42 -24.29 27.18
C GLN A 110 -1.84 -24.60 27.65
N THR A 111 -2.85 -24.05 26.98
CA THR A 111 -4.21 -24.62 26.90
C THR A 111 -5.04 -23.74 25.97
N ALA A 112 -5.02 -24.04 24.68
CA ALA A 112 -6.15 -23.77 23.81
C ALA A 112 -5.95 -24.63 22.57
N ASP A 113 -6.62 -25.78 22.61
CA ASP A 113 -6.75 -26.68 21.48
C ASP A 113 -7.22 -25.95 20.23
N PHE A 114 -6.83 -26.58 19.13
CA PHE A 114 -7.08 -26.25 17.74
C PHE A 114 -8.59 -26.03 17.46
N GLU A 115 -9.06 -24.79 17.40
CA GLU A 115 -10.28 -24.43 16.67
C GLU A 115 -10.01 -23.31 15.67
N ASP A 116 -10.09 -23.70 14.41
CA ASP A 116 -9.85 -22.94 13.21
C ASP A 116 -11.08 -22.03 12.96
N ASN A 117 -10.90 -20.74 13.22
CA ASN A 117 -11.83 -19.60 13.14
C ASN A 117 -12.19 -19.02 14.51
N ASP A 118 -11.32 -18.20 15.10
CA ASP A 118 -11.85 -17.21 16.03
C ASP A 118 -11.08 -15.89 16.10
N PHE A 119 -11.80 -14.81 15.79
CA PHE A 119 -11.38 -13.44 16.02
C PHE A 119 -11.39 -13.12 17.53
N SER A 120 -12.16 -13.88 18.32
CA SER A 120 -12.25 -13.75 19.78
C SER A 120 -10.94 -14.12 20.50
N GLY A 121 -10.26 -15.18 20.05
CA GLY A 121 -9.02 -15.66 20.67
C GLY A 121 -7.85 -14.68 20.53
N LYS A 122 -7.78 -13.94 19.42
CA LYS A 122 -6.72 -12.94 19.18
C LYS A 122 -6.88 -11.70 20.05
N ARG A 123 -8.13 -11.31 20.35
CA ARG A 123 -8.44 -10.19 21.26
C ARG A 123 -8.09 -10.54 22.70
N SER A 124 -8.46 -11.74 23.16
CA SER A 124 -8.08 -12.25 24.49
C SER A 124 -6.55 -12.27 24.68
N LEU A 125 -5.79 -12.63 23.63
CA LEU A 125 -4.33 -12.60 23.68
C LEU A 125 -3.78 -11.18 23.85
N MET A 126 -4.27 -10.18 23.12
CA MET A 126 -3.84 -8.79 23.31
C MET A 126 -4.20 -8.26 24.70
N GLU A 127 -5.42 -8.50 25.16
CA GLU A 127 -5.86 -8.13 26.51
C GLU A 127 -4.99 -8.80 27.59
N SER A 128 -4.59 -10.06 27.38
CA SER A 128 -3.68 -10.77 28.29
C SER A 128 -2.26 -10.19 28.29
N VAL A 129 -1.77 -9.72 27.14
CA VAL A 129 -0.46 -9.08 27.02
C VAL A 129 -0.49 -7.71 27.69
N GLU A 130 -1.53 -6.91 27.49
CA GLU A 130 -1.73 -5.60 28.15
C GLU A 130 -1.76 -5.73 29.67
N ALA A 131 -2.55 -6.68 30.20
CA ALA A 131 -2.65 -6.91 31.64
C ALA A 131 -1.30 -7.27 32.30
N LYS A 132 -0.41 -7.94 31.56
CA LYS A 132 0.91 -8.35 32.04
C LYS A 132 1.99 -7.28 31.86
N THR A 133 1.93 -6.51 30.77
CA THR A 133 3.02 -5.60 30.38
C THR A 133 2.99 -4.28 31.17
N LYS A 134 1.89 -3.94 31.87
CA LYS A 134 1.64 -2.64 32.55
C LYS A 134 1.77 -1.38 31.66
N ASP A 135 2.31 -1.53 30.45
CA ASP A 135 2.41 -0.54 29.40
C ASP A 135 1.24 -0.68 28.41
N ILE A 136 0.85 0.45 27.81
CA ILE A 136 -0.18 0.52 26.77
C ILE A 136 0.35 -0.17 25.50
N MET A 137 -0.37 -1.18 25.01
CA MET A 137 0.04 -1.97 23.84
C MET A 137 -0.63 -1.47 22.56
N PRO A 138 0.12 -1.35 21.44
CA PRO A 138 -0.51 -1.09 20.16
C PRO A 138 -1.25 -2.33 19.66
N VAL A 139 -2.52 -2.16 19.29
CA VAL A 139 -3.33 -3.20 18.60
C VAL A 139 -3.45 -2.94 17.11
N ALA A 140 -3.26 -1.68 16.70
CA ALA A 140 -3.30 -1.24 15.31
C ALA A 140 -2.30 -0.11 15.07
N PHE A 141 -2.03 0.15 13.80
CA PHE A 141 -1.24 1.30 13.35
C PHE A 141 -1.93 1.99 12.18
N GLU A 142 -1.67 3.27 12.00
CA GLU A 142 -1.93 4.00 10.76
C GLU A 142 -0.58 4.44 10.19
N PHE A 143 -0.33 4.06 8.93
CA PHE A 143 0.85 4.45 8.17
C PHE A 143 0.42 5.43 7.09
N LYS A 144 0.85 6.69 7.15
CA LYS A 144 0.43 7.73 6.19
C LYS A 144 1.57 8.05 5.24
N CYS A 145 1.38 7.84 3.94
CA CYS A 145 2.41 8.17 2.95
C CYS A 145 1.84 8.44 1.54
N VAL A 146 2.68 9.00 0.68
CA VAL A 146 2.44 9.06 -0.77
C VAL A 146 2.83 7.71 -1.38
N PRO A 147 1.92 6.94 -2.00
CA PRO A 147 2.24 5.59 -2.46
C PRO A 147 3.07 5.53 -3.75
N PHE A 148 2.75 6.42 -4.68
CA PHE A 148 3.43 6.57 -5.96
C PHE A 148 3.69 8.05 -6.22
N GLU A 149 4.81 8.35 -6.88
CA GLU A 149 5.11 9.72 -7.30
C GLU A 149 3.99 10.25 -8.20
N GLY A 150 3.41 11.40 -7.81
CA GLY A 150 2.31 12.05 -8.53
C GLY A 150 0.90 11.67 -8.06
N LEU A 151 0.75 10.73 -7.13
CA LEU A 151 -0.53 10.47 -6.45
C LEU A 151 -0.61 11.19 -5.09
N LYS A 152 -1.81 11.29 -4.53
CA LYS A 152 -2.05 11.88 -3.22
C LYS A 152 -1.55 10.99 -2.07
N GLU A 153 -1.07 11.66 -1.02
CA GLU A 153 -0.83 11.04 0.30
C GLU A 153 -2.13 10.43 0.85
N ARG A 154 -2.03 9.25 1.47
CA ARG A 154 -3.17 8.60 2.14
C ARG A 154 -2.76 7.76 3.36
N PRO A 155 -3.69 7.54 4.30
CA PRO A 155 -3.47 6.64 5.42
C PRO A 155 -3.71 5.18 5.02
N PHE A 156 -2.89 4.29 5.57
CA PHE A 156 -3.03 2.83 5.48
C PHE A 156 -3.19 2.27 6.89
N LYS A 157 -4.33 1.63 7.15
CA LYS A 157 -4.59 1.01 8.45
C LYS A 157 -3.98 -0.38 8.51
N LEU A 158 -3.23 -0.64 9.57
CA LEU A 158 -2.54 -1.90 9.82
C LEU A 158 -3.09 -2.52 11.10
N ARG A 159 -3.41 -3.81 11.06
CA ARG A 159 -3.72 -4.59 12.24
C ARG A 159 -2.46 -5.30 12.72
N LEU A 160 -2.16 -5.22 14.02
CA LEU A 160 -1.15 -6.07 14.64
C LEU A 160 -1.77 -7.41 15.03
N SER A 161 -1.08 -8.51 14.76
CA SER A 161 -1.43 -9.84 15.26
C SER A 161 -0.22 -10.45 15.95
N ILE A 162 -0.45 -11.06 17.10
CA ILE A 162 0.56 -11.81 17.85
C ILE A 162 0.21 -13.28 17.73
N ILE A 163 1.13 -14.07 17.20
CA ILE A 163 1.04 -15.52 17.14
C ILE A 163 1.89 -16.08 18.28
N THR A 164 1.25 -16.81 19.18
CA THR A 164 1.86 -17.45 20.34
C THR A 164 2.61 -18.72 19.95
N GLY A 165 3.72 -18.97 20.64
CA GLY A 165 4.63 -20.12 20.46
C GLY A 165 5.82 -19.97 21.42
N ASP A 166 6.90 -20.73 21.22
CA ASP A 166 8.13 -20.61 22.04
C ASP A 166 8.71 -19.18 22.02
N ARG A 167 8.51 -18.46 20.92
CA ARG A 167 8.81 -17.03 20.79
C ARG A 167 7.64 -16.31 20.11
N PRO A 168 7.24 -15.11 20.55
CA PRO A 168 6.22 -14.29 19.89
C PRO A 168 6.60 -14.03 18.43
N VAL A 169 5.67 -14.34 17.52
CA VAL A 169 5.72 -13.89 16.13
C VAL A 169 4.69 -12.79 15.92
N LEU A 170 5.12 -11.65 15.40
CA LEU A 170 4.26 -10.49 15.16
C LEU A 170 4.04 -10.31 13.67
N VAL A 171 2.79 -10.03 13.29
CA VAL A 171 2.39 -9.83 11.90
C VAL A 171 1.60 -8.54 11.81
N LEU A 172 2.06 -7.60 10.97
CA LEU A 172 1.28 -6.46 10.55
C LEU A 172 0.50 -6.83 9.29
N ARG A 173 -0.78 -6.49 9.22
CA ARG A 173 -1.59 -6.69 8.01
C ARG A 173 -2.34 -5.42 7.64
N ILE A 174 -2.16 -4.95 6.40
CA ILE A 174 -2.91 -3.83 5.83
C ILE A 174 -4.37 -4.25 5.68
N ILE A 175 -5.26 -3.40 6.16
CA ILE A 175 -6.70 -3.58 6.07
C ILE A 175 -7.15 -3.08 4.70
N GLN A 176 -7.88 -3.91 3.95
CA GLN A 176 -8.48 -3.57 2.65
C GLN A 176 -7.46 -3.02 1.63
N LEU A 177 -6.29 -3.64 1.53
CA LEU A 177 -5.24 -3.21 0.59
C LEU A 177 -5.75 -3.15 -0.85
N GLU A 178 -6.56 -4.12 -1.25
CA GLU A 178 -7.14 -4.24 -2.59
C GLU A 178 -8.04 -3.05 -2.92
N ALA A 179 -8.89 -2.62 -1.97
CA ALA A 179 -9.75 -1.46 -2.16
C ALA A 179 -8.92 -0.17 -2.28
N VAL A 180 -7.89 -0.01 -1.45
CA VAL A 180 -6.99 1.15 -1.55
C VAL A 180 -6.25 1.13 -2.89
N GLN A 181 -5.80 -0.03 -3.38
CA GLN A 181 -5.17 -0.18 -4.69
C GLN A 181 -6.11 0.23 -5.83
N GLU A 182 -7.37 -0.16 -5.78
CA GLU A 182 -8.40 0.26 -6.73
C GLU A 182 -8.59 1.79 -6.70
N GLU A 183 -8.64 2.42 -5.53
CA GLU A 183 -8.69 3.88 -5.40
C GLU A 183 -7.46 4.56 -6.03
N MET A 184 -6.25 4.01 -5.84
CA MET A 184 -5.04 4.54 -6.48
C MET A 184 -5.12 4.42 -8.01
N ALA A 185 -5.64 3.29 -8.51
CA ALA A 185 -5.76 3.02 -9.93
C ALA A 185 -6.77 3.98 -10.58
N ASN A 186 -7.90 4.20 -9.92
CA ASN A 186 -8.90 5.20 -10.30
C ASN A 186 -8.30 6.61 -10.34
N GLU A 187 -7.55 7.00 -9.30
CA GLU A 187 -6.87 8.30 -9.27
C GLU A 187 -5.88 8.47 -10.43
N PHE A 188 -5.03 7.46 -10.68
CA PHE A 188 -4.05 7.50 -11.77
C PHE A 188 -4.73 7.66 -13.13
N ARG A 189 -5.80 6.91 -13.38
CA ARG A 189 -6.63 7.02 -14.58
C ARG A 189 -7.18 8.43 -14.71
N ASP A 190 -7.87 8.92 -13.68
CA ASP A 190 -8.59 10.20 -13.75
C ASP A 190 -7.61 11.36 -13.96
N LEU A 191 -6.42 11.30 -13.36
CA LEU A 191 -5.34 12.26 -13.58
C LEU A 191 -4.86 12.28 -15.04
N LEU A 192 -4.74 11.13 -15.70
CA LEU A 192 -4.34 11.07 -17.10
C LEU A 192 -5.44 11.54 -18.04
N VAL A 193 -6.68 11.10 -17.81
CA VAL A 193 -7.86 11.51 -18.61
C VAL A 193 -8.02 13.03 -18.54
N GLU A 194 -7.98 13.61 -17.35
CA GLU A 194 -8.10 15.07 -17.19
C GLU A 194 -6.93 15.79 -17.86
N LYS A 195 -5.70 15.26 -17.77
CA LYS A 195 -4.56 15.85 -18.46
C LYS A 195 -4.70 15.78 -19.97
N PHE A 196 -5.37 14.81 -20.56
CA PHE A 196 -5.52 14.68 -22.02
C PHE A 196 -6.82 15.27 -22.60
N LYS A 197 -7.75 15.73 -21.77
CA LYS A 197 -9.10 16.20 -22.14
C LYS A 197 -9.19 17.19 -23.31
N ASP A 198 -8.20 18.07 -23.46
CA ASP A 198 -8.14 19.08 -24.53
C ASP A 198 -7.01 18.80 -25.55
N SER A 199 -6.61 17.54 -25.70
CA SER A 199 -5.56 17.12 -26.63
C SER A 199 -6.08 16.16 -27.70
N LYS A 200 -5.30 15.99 -28.77
CA LYS A 200 -5.58 14.98 -29.81
C LYS A 200 -5.33 13.53 -29.35
N VAL A 201 -4.89 13.31 -28.10
CA VAL A 201 -4.60 11.99 -27.56
C VAL A 201 -5.89 11.32 -27.10
N GLU A 202 -6.33 10.28 -27.79
CA GLU A 202 -7.47 9.47 -27.35
C GLU A 202 -7.06 8.49 -26.24
N THR A 203 -7.72 8.52 -25.08
CA THR A 203 -7.39 7.66 -23.95
C THR A 203 -8.27 6.42 -23.88
N PHE A 204 -7.64 5.26 -23.75
CA PHE A 204 -8.29 3.95 -23.56
C PHE A 204 -7.88 3.36 -22.23
N ILE A 205 -8.83 2.81 -21.48
CA ILE A 205 -8.62 2.31 -20.13
C ILE A 205 -8.86 0.80 -20.12
N GLY A 206 -7.92 0.06 -19.55
CA GLY A 206 -8.03 -1.39 -19.37
C GLY A 206 -6.75 -2.13 -19.79
N THR A 207 -6.79 -3.45 -19.60
CA THR A 207 -5.73 -4.35 -20.04
C THR A 207 -6.04 -4.80 -21.45
N PHE A 208 -5.21 -4.40 -22.41
CA PHE A 208 -5.33 -4.78 -23.82
C PHE A 208 -4.22 -5.76 -24.18
N THR A 209 -4.60 -6.91 -24.74
CA THR A 209 -3.69 -7.89 -25.34
C THR A 209 -4.13 -8.11 -26.77
N ALA A 210 -3.22 -7.94 -27.71
CA ALA A 210 -3.41 -8.25 -29.13
C ALA A 210 -2.80 -9.62 -29.46
#